data_AF-A0ABD1SZ32-F1
#
_entry.id   AF-A0ABD1SZ32-F1
#
_cell.length_a   1.000
_cell.length_b   1.000
_cell.length_c   1.000
_cell.angle_alpha   90.00
_cell.angle_beta   90.00
_cell.angle_gamma   90.00
#
_symmetry.space_group_name_H-M   'P 1'
#
loop_
_entity.id
_entity.type
_entity.pdbx_description
1 polymer ?
#
loop_
_entity_poly.entity_id
_entity_poly.type
_entity_poly.pdbx_seq_one_letter_code
_entity_poly.pdbx_strand_id
1 'polypeptide(L)'
;MARGGRTRRLSNILSQTQNAPNEGDSREASRADKLIHQTTQNPGHRNDASNDLHADRLAETLEALLQKQQNADRFSIERAKRLGAEAFIGKGDPLDADNWMTQLERVFDVMEFPEEKKLRLATFLLVKGAYDW
;
A
#
# COMPACT_ATOMS: atom_id res chain seq x y z
N MET A 1 -5.46 20.89 -51.93
CA MET A 1 -4.12 21.17 -51.40
C MET A 1 -4.00 20.56 -50.01
N ALA A 2 -2.86 19.93 -49.71
CA ALA A 2 -2.28 19.49 -48.40
C ALA A 2 -3.21 18.76 -47.39
N ARG A 3 -3.09 17.44 -47.14
CA ARG A 3 -2.05 16.63 -46.45
C ARG A 3 -1.81 16.97 -44.96
N GLY A 4 -1.98 15.94 -44.12
CA GLY A 4 -1.28 15.74 -42.83
C GLY A 4 -2.24 15.68 -41.62
N GLY A 5 -2.17 14.72 -40.68
CA GLY A 5 -1.24 13.63 -40.45
C GLY A 5 -1.24 13.22 -38.97
N ARG A 6 -1.54 11.93 -38.73
CA ARG A 6 -0.86 10.98 -37.81
C ARG A 6 -0.71 11.31 -36.31
N THR A 7 -1.44 10.52 -35.52
CA THR A 7 -0.98 9.66 -34.40
C THR A 7 0.38 9.98 -33.75
N ARG A 8 0.36 10.31 -32.45
CA ARG A 8 1.52 10.16 -31.54
C ARG A 8 1.33 8.90 -30.70
N ARG A 9 1.98 7.81 -31.11
CA ARG A 9 2.27 6.64 -30.28
C ARG A 9 3.66 6.85 -29.69
N LEU A 10 3.76 6.96 -28.37
CA LEU A 10 5.04 6.98 -27.66
C LEU A 10 5.58 5.55 -27.62
N SER A 11 6.60 5.27 -28.42
CA SER A 11 7.39 4.04 -28.33
C SER A 11 8.86 4.42 -28.50
N ASN A 12 9.59 4.38 -27.39
CA ASN A 12 11.04 4.49 -27.30
C ASN A 12 11.31 4.15 -25.82
N ILE A 13 11.92 3.01 -25.47
CA ILE A 13 13.35 2.74 -25.58
C ILE A 13 13.54 1.29 -25.15
N LEU A 14 14.08 0.43 -26.03
CA LEU A 14 15.16 -0.56 -25.77
C LEU A 14 15.18 -1.56 -26.93
N SER A 15 16.02 -1.32 -27.93
CA SER A 15 16.51 -2.37 -28.85
C SER A 15 17.64 -1.79 -29.69
N GLN A 16 18.84 -1.78 -29.12
CA GLN A 16 20.08 -1.72 -29.88
C GLN A 16 20.93 -2.91 -29.47
N THR A 17 20.88 -3.96 -30.28
CA THR A 17 22.07 -4.72 -30.66
C THR A 17 21.83 -5.20 -32.08
N GLN A 18 22.47 -4.48 -33.00
CA GLN A 18 22.64 -4.90 -34.39
C GLN A 18 23.57 -6.10 -34.42
N ASN A 19 23.21 -7.13 -35.19
CA ASN A 19 24.17 -8.03 -35.82
C ASN A 19 23.57 -8.52 -37.14
N ALA A 20 24.29 -8.27 -38.23
CA ALA A 20 24.15 -8.89 -39.55
C ALA A 20 25.52 -8.74 -40.26
N PRO A 21 25.84 -9.46 -41.36
CA PRO A 21 25.12 -10.55 -42.03
C PRO A 21 26.02 -11.76 -42.37
N ASN A 22 25.47 -12.89 -42.85
CA ASN A 22 25.64 -13.36 -44.24
C ASN A 22 25.15 -14.82 -44.42
N GLU A 23 24.55 -15.07 -45.58
CA GLU A 23 24.10 -16.39 -46.05
C GLU A 23 25.27 -17.30 -46.47
N GLY A 24 25.07 -18.61 -46.39
CA GLY A 24 25.99 -19.61 -46.95
C GLY A 24 25.54 -21.05 -46.68
N ASP A 25 25.17 -21.73 -47.76
CA ASP A 25 24.58 -23.07 -47.86
C ASP A 25 25.57 -24.24 -47.62
N SER A 26 24.99 -25.43 -47.41
CA SER A 26 25.52 -26.78 -47.68
C SER A 26 26.44 -27.51 -46.66
N ARG A 27 25.84 -28.58 -46.10
CA ARG A 27 26.39 -29.95 -45.84
C ARG A 27 27.77 -30.12 -45.19
N GLU A 28 27.81 -30.83 -44.04
CA GLU A 28 28.54 -32.11 -43.90
C GLU A 28 28.39 -32.79 -42.52
N ALA A 29 28.13 -34.10 -42.60
CA ALA A 29 28.50 -35.22 -41.72
C ALA A 29 28.60 -35.06 -40.18
N SER A 30 27.69 -35.77 -39.52
CA SER A 30 27.93 -36.77 -38.46
C SER A 30 29.40 -37.11 -38.12
N ARG A 31 29.77 -37.01 -36.84
CA ARG A 31 30.09 -38.14 -35.93
C ARG A 31 31.18 -37.79 -34.89
N ALA A 32 30.88 -38.20 -33.65
CA ALA A 32 31.77 -38.59 -32.56
C ALA A 32 32.55 -37.51 -31.76
N ASP A 33 32.09 -37.35 -30.52
CA ASP A 33 32.83 -37.82 -29.33
C ASP A 33 34.07 -37.02 -28.89
N LYS A 34 33.93 -36.30 -27.77
CA LYS A 34 34.93 -36.25 -26.68
C LYS A 34 34.41 -35.54 -25.44
N LEU A 35 33.88 -36.37 -24.54
CA LEU A 35 34.11 -36.38 -23.09
C LEU A 35 35.02 -35.26 -22.52
N ILE A 36 34.44 -34.33 -21.75
CA ILE A 36 35.06 -33.82 -20.50
C ILE A 36 33.96 -33.76 -19.45
N HIS A 37 33.95 -34.75 -18.56
CA HIS A 37 33.32 -34.59 -17.26
C HIS A 37 34.24 -33.70 -16.42
N GLN A 38 33.77 -32.51 -16.07
CA GLN A 38 34.27 -31.81 -14.89
C GLN A 38 33.05 -31.32 -14.11
N THR A 39 32.58 -32.19 -13.22
CA THR A 39 31.81 -31.83 -12.04
C THR A 39 32.59 -30.76 -11.27
N THR A 40 32.12 -29.52 -11.33
CA THR A 40 32.32 -28.55 -10.26
C THR A 40 31.00 -28.45 -9.53
N GLN A 41 30.92 -29.15 -8.41
CA GLN A 41 29.83 -29.03 -7.44
C GLN A 41 29.75 -27.59 -6.96
N ASN A 42 28.66 -26.90 -7.32
CA ASN A 42 28.30 -25.63 -6.72
C ASN A 42 27.29 -25.93 -5.60
N PRO A 43 27.56 -25.63 -4.32
CA PRO A 43 26.63 -25.94 -3.23
C PRO A 43 25.44 -24.98 -3.30
N GLY A 44 24.39 -25.40 -4.01
CA GLY A 44 23.13 -24.69 -4.16
C GLY A 44 22.26 -24.76 -2.91
N HIS A 45 22.64 -24.06 -1.84
CA HIS A 45 21.81 -23.94 -0.64
C HIS A 45 22.00 -22.65 0.17
N ARG A 46 22.71 -21.62 -0.36
CA ARG A 46 23.03 -20.40 0.42
C ARG A 46 22.22 -19.16 0.04
N ASN A 47 21.53 -19.16 -1.09
CA ASN A 47 20.81 -17.98 -1.61
C ASN A 47 19.30 -18.00 -1.32
N ASP A 48 18.74 -19.18 -1.04
CA ASP A 48 17.29 -19.34 -0.84
C ASP A 48 16.84 -18.72 0.50
N ALA A 49 17.59 -18.96 1.58
CA ALA A 49 17.29 -18.41 2.90
C ALA A 49 17.41 -16.87 2.97
N SER A 50 18.29 -16.27 2.16
CA SER A 50 18.47 -14.83 2.12
C SER A 50 17.33 -14.13 1.36
N ASN A 51 16.83 -14.75 0.29
CA ASN A 51 15.68 -14.24 -0.45
C ASN A 51 14.38 -14.39 0.36
N ASP A 52 14.23 -15.47 1.13
CA ASP A 52 13.10 -15.71 2.03
C ASP A 52 13.01 -14.60 3.10
N LEU A 53 14.13 -14.31 3.76
CA LEU A 53 14.22 -13.22 4.76
C LEU A 53 13.82 -11.84 4.19
N HIS A 54 14.17 -11.56 2.93
CA HIS A 54 13.78 -10.32 2.28
C HIS A 54 12.30 -10.30 1.91
N ALA A 55 11.74 -11.41 1.47
CA ALA A 55 10.32 -11.55 1.16
C ALA A 55 9.47 -11.38 2.43
N ASP A 56 9.87 -11.99 3.54
CA ASP A 56 9.20 -11.86 4.84
C ASP A 56 9.21 -10.42 5.33
N ARG A 57 10.37 -9.74 5.27
CA ARG A 57 10.46 -8.33 5.64
C ARG A 57 9.58 -7.44 4.77
N LEU A 58 9.43 -7.75 3.48
CA LEU A 58 8.52 -7.02 2.61
C LEU A 58 7.06 -7.27 3.01
N ALA A 59 6.68 -8.53 3.28
CA ALA A 59 5.35 -8.88 3.74
C ALA A 59 5.00 -8.14 5.05
N GLU A 60 5.88 -8.18 6.05
CA GLU A 60 5.71 -7.45 7.32
C GLU A 60 5.49 -5.95 7.11
N THR A 61 6.29 -5.33 6.22
CA THR A 61 6.13 -3.89 5.95
C THR A 61 4.81 -3.56 5.25
N LEU A 62 4.35 -4.41 4.34
CA LEU A 62 3.06 -4.22 3.67
C LEU A 62 1.89 -4.40 4.63
N GLU A 63 1.96 -5.40 5.51
CA GLU A 63 0.97 -5.63 6.56
C GLU A 63 0.89 -4.44 7.52
N ALA A 64 2.04 -3.93 7.99
CA ALA A 64 2.09 -2.77 8.87
C ALA A 64 1.47 -1.52 8.22
N LEU A 65 1.74 -1.29 6.93
CA LEU A 65 1.15 -0.16 6.19
C LEU A 65 -0.36 -0.33 5.96
N LEU A 66 -0.79 -1.53 5.60
CA LEU A 66 -2.21 -1.83 5.40
C LEU A 66 -2.98 -1.66 6.72
N GLN A 67 -2.45 -2.20 7.82
CA GLN A 67 -3.04 -2.03 9.14
C GLN A 67 -3.12 -0.55 9.53
N LYS A 68 -2.08 0.24 9.25
CA LYS A 68 -2.07 1.67 9.51
C LYS A 68 -3.15 2.40 8.72
N GLN A 69 -3.32 2.08 7.43
CA GLN A 69 -4.36 2.67 6.58
C GLN A 69 -5.77 2.27 7.05
N GLN A 70 -6.00 0.97 7.29
CA GLN A 70 -7.26 0.47 7.80
C GLN A 70 -7.64 1.09 9.14
N ASN A 71 -6.66 1.29 10.03
CA ASN A 71 -6.86 1.97 11.29
C ASN A 71 -7.22 3.46 11.10
N ALA A 72 -6.70 4.13 10.06
CA ALA A 72 -7.07 5.51 9.77
C ALA A 72 -8.53 5.61 9.30
N ASP A 73 -8.94 4.70 8.41
CA ASP A 73 -10.30 4.66 7.85
C ASP A 73 -11.32 4.23 8.90
N ARG A 74 -11.00 3.20 9.70
CA ARG A 74 -11.86 2.64 10.75
C ARG A 74 -12.24 3.67 11.80
N PHE A 75 -11.28 4.51 12.22
CA PHE A 75 -11.46 5.51 13.29
C PHE A 75 -11.56 6.94 12.75
N SER A 76 -11.99 7.10 11.51
CA SER A 76 -12.13 8.40 10.86
C SER A 76 -13.25 9.24 11.48
N ILE A 77 -13.01 10.55 11.58
CA ILE A 77 -13.98 11.54 12.07
C ILE A 77 -15.26 11.52 11.22
N GLU A 78 -15.13 11.35 9.90
CA GLU A 78 -16.26 11.29 8.98
C GLU A 78 -17.22 10.13 9.30
N ARG A 79 -16.64 8.96 9.60
CA ARG A 79 -17.44 7.80 10.02
C ARG A 79 -18.10 8.04 11.38
N ALA A 80 -17.39 8.64 12.33
CA ALA A 80 -17.96 8.98 13.64
C ALA A 80 -19.13 9.97 13.52
N LYS A 81 -18.99 11.01 12.70
CA LYS A 81 -20.08 11.97 12.42
C LYS A 81 -21.30 11.30 11.78
N ARG A 82 -21.08 10.36 10.85
CA ARG A 82 -22.17 9.57 10.26
C ARG A 82 -22.92 8.69 11.26
N LEU A 83 -22.29 8.33 12.39
CA LEU A 83 -22.89 7.58 13.49
C LEU A 83 -23.51 8.49 14.56
N GLY A 84 -23.54 9.81 14.34
CA GLY A 84 -24.17 10.77 15.23
C GLY A 84 -23.22 11.42 16.23
N ALA A 85 -21.90 11.38 16.01
CA ALA A 85 -20.99 12.23 16.77
C ALA A 85 -21.15 13.70 16.33
N GLU A 86 -21.55 14.56 17.25
CA GLU A 86 -21.85 15.97 16.98
C GLU A 86 -20.91 16.92 17.71
N ALA A 87 -20.80 18.15 17.23
CA ALA A 87 -19.96 19.16 17.87
C ALA A 87 -20.64 19.72 19.13
N PHE A 88 -19.88 20.00 20.18
CA PHE A 88 -20.37 20.56 21.44
C PHE A 88 -19.84 21.97 21.65
N ILE A 89 -20.75 22.93 21.80
CA ILE A 89 -20.42 24.36 21.91
C ILE A 89 -20.14 24.79 23.37
N GLY A 90 -20.59 24.02 24.36
CA GLY A 90 -20.41 24.33 25.78
C GLY A 90 -21.29 25.45 26.31
N LYS A 91 -22.35 25.82 25.57
CA LYS A 91 -23.33 26.83 25.98
C LYS A 91 -24.68 26.16 26.07
N GLY A 92 -25.08 25.72 27.26
CA GLY A 92 -26.33 24.99 27.41
C GLY A 92 -26.58 24.50 28.83
N ASP A 93 -27.65 23.72 28.93
CA ASP A 93 -28.05 22.98 30.11
C ASP A 93 -27.01 21.88 30.40
N PRO A 94 -26.63 21.61 31.66
CA PRO A 94 -25.89 20.39 32.03
C PRO A 94 -26.46 19.10 31.39
N LEU A 95 -27.78 19.03 31.16
CA LEU A 95 -28.42 17.92 30.46
C LEU A 95 -27.97 17.78 29.00
N ASP A 96 -27.68 18.89 28.31
CA ASP A 96 -27.17 18.85 26.93
C ASP A 96 -25.76 18.24 26.88
N ALA A 97 -24.94 18.50 27.90
CA ALA A 97 -23.62 17.91 28.02
C ALA A 97 -23.70 16.40 28.27
N ASP A 98 -24.62 15.96 29.13
CA ASP A 98 -24.83 14.54 29.42
C ASP A 98 -25.35 13.76 28.20
N ASN A 99 -26.32 14.33 27.48
CA ASN A 99 -26.83 13.78 26.23
C ASN A 99 -25.72 13.69 25.16
N TRP A 100 -24.91 14.74 25.02
CA TRP A 100 -23.79 14.76 24.09
C TRP A 100 -22.76 13.68 24.44
N MET A 101 -22.40 13.53 25.71
CA MET A 101 -21.44 12.52 26.17
C MET A 101 -21.98 11.11 25.91
N THR A 102 -23.23 10.84 26.28
CA THR A 102 -23.90 9.55 26.05
C THR A 102 -23.90 9.16 24.58
N GLN A 103 -24.17 10.13 23.69
CA GLN A 103 -24.15 9.89 22.26
C GLN A 103 -22.72 9.60 21.75
N LEU A 104 -21.72 10.32 22.26
CA LEU A 104 -20.33 10.11 21.90
C LEU A 104 -19.80 8.75 22.37
N GLU A 105 -20.17 8.31 23.57
CA GLU A 105 -19.83 6.98 24.10
C GLU A 105 -20.40 5.85 23.23
N ARG A 106 -21.66 5.96 22.79
CA ARG A 106 -22.26 5.01 21.84
C ARG A 106 -21.47 4.92 20.53
N VAL A 107 -20.98 6.05 20.02
CA VAL A 107 -20.15 6.06 18.81
C VAL A 107 -18.82 5.35 19.07
N PHE A 108 -18.20 5.56 20.23
CA PHE A 108 -16.97 4.85 20.60
C PHE A 108 -17.17 3.34 20.68
N ASP A 109 -18.29 2.89 21.23
CA ASP A 109 -18.60 1.46 21.35
C ASP A 109 -18.85 0.83 19.98
N VAL A 110 -19.67 1.45 19.14
CA VAL A 110 -19.99 0.94 17.79
C VAL A 110 -18.76 0.89 16.88
N MET A 111 -17.83 1.82 17.04
CA MET A 111 -16.59 1.87 16.26
C MET A 111 -15.43 1.12 16.92
N GLU A 112 -15.61 0.63 18.14
CA GLU A 112 -14.58 0.02 18.99
C GLU A 112 -13.31 0.88 19.12
N PHE A 113 -13.49 2.16 19.43
CA PHE A 113 -12.35 3.09 19.60
C PHE A 113 -11.41 2.62 20.72
N PRO A 114 -10.11 2.49 20.46
CA PRO A 114 -9.14 2.37 21.54
C PRO A 114 -9.11 3.68 22.34
N GLU A 115 -8.86 3.57 23.64
CA GLU A 115 -8.92 4.70 24.58
C GLU A 115 -8.04 5.88 24.16
N GLU A 116 -6.84 5.58 23.65
CA GLU A 116 -5.88 6.53 23.08
C GLU A 116 -6.47 7.43 21.97
N LYS A 117 -7.45 6.92 21.21
CA LYS A 117 -8.08 7.63 20.10
C LYS A 117 -9.38 8.32 20.51
N LYS A 118 -10.03 7.89 21.59
CA LYS A 118 -11.28 8.49 22.08
C LYS A 118 -11.08 9.98 22.37
N LEU A 119 -10.01 10.31 23.09
CA LEU A 119 -9.68 11.69 23.46
C LEU A 119 -9.50 12.60 22.24
N ARG A 120 -8.84 12.10 21.19
CA ARG A 120 -8.60 12.87 19.96
C ARG A 120 -9.92 13.24 19.28
N LEU A 121 -10.87 12.31 19.19
CA LEU A 121 -12.19 12.58 18.63
C LEU A 121 -13.00 13.52 19.54
N ALA A 122 -13.04 13.26 20.84
CA ALA A 122 -13.79 14.09 21.79
C ALA A 122 -13.33 15.54 21.73
N THR A 123 -12.02 15.78 21.79
CA THR A 123 -11.43 17.12 21.70
C THR A 123 -11.73 17.80 20.37
N PHE A 124 -11.72 17.05 19.27
CA PHE A 124 -12.06 17.58 17.94
C PHE A 124 -13.52 18.07 17.86
N LEU A 125 -14.42 17.47 18.63
CA LEU A 125 -15.84 17.82 18.64
C LEU A 125 -16.16 18.99 19.57
N LEU A 126 -15.27 19.34 20.50
CA LEU A 126 -15.40 20.55 21.30
C LEU A 126 -15.16 21.78 20.42
N VAL A 127 -16.06 22.74 20.47
CA VAL A 127 -15.95 23.98 19.69
C VAL A 127 -16.29 25.20 20.54
N LYS A 128 -15.73 26.36 20.20
CA LYS A 128 -16.00 27.64 20.89
C LYS A 128 -15.81 27.50 22.41
N GLY A 129 -16.81 27.86 23.21
CA GLY A 129 -16.71 27.92 24.67
C GLY A 129 -16.40 26.57 25.32
N ALA A 130 -16.77 25.44 24.71
CA ALA A 130 -16.36 24.13 25.21
C ALA A 130 -14.88 23.81 24.94
N TYR A 131 -14.33 24.33 23.84
CA TYR A 131 -12.93 24.13 23.50
C TYR A 131 -12.01 25.02 24.35
N ASP A 132 -12.50 26.21 24.69
CA ASP A 132 -11.75 27.22 25.45
C ASP A 132 -11.85 27.06 26.98
N TRP A 133 -12.56 26.03 27.48
CA TRP A 133 -12.77 25.75 28.91
C TRP A 133 -11.45 25.47 29.63
#